data_AF-A0A7Y2TPY1-F1
#
_entry.id   AF-A0A7Y2TPY1-F1
#
_cell.length_a   1.000
_cell.length_b   1.000
_cell.length_c   1.000
_cell.angle_alpha   90.00
_cell.angle_beta   90.00
_cell.angle_gamma   90.00
#
_symmetry.space_group_name_H-M   'P 1'
#
loop_
_entity.id
_entity.type
_entity.pdbx_description
1 polymer ?
#
loop_
_entity_poly.entity_id
_entity_poly.type
_entity_poly.pdbx_seq_one_letter_code
_entity_poly.pdbx_strand_id
1 'polypeptide(L)'
;MKYGFIIDNRKCIGCHACTTACKSEHDVAVGVNRTYVKQVEKGEFPDTRRIFSVMRCNHCTDAPCVEICPVEALYTREDGIVDFDNNRCIGCKSCMQACPYDALYIDPDTSTAAKCNYCAHRVDVGREPACVSVCPEHAIIAGDMENPRTEISQLLARQAVKVRKPEKGTNPNLFYIDGDDSSLIPEATDKSGPSLWNSQARGVGHFAKAAEKMMHTNDDVDLLQMTIDNDIQAAYQKSESKNPNYIDVLSGKARRVYDTPDKGILWGWEVSAYVFTKAIAAGAFLIPFLAIMLGYEVSLTAKLWSAGISLSFLGLTGLFLVMDLDRPDRFLNVLFRPQWNSWLVKGGYTITVFGLLVTVWGAMTFFEIKAGETILLWVTAGFAILLAIYTAFLFAQAKGRDFWQSPTLPLHMLVHSVMAGVSIFIIAALIFGNEDWMS
;
A
#
# COMPACT_ATOMS: atom_id res chain seq x y z
N MET A 1 8.12 -19.92 -20.45
CA MET A 1 8.85 -18.64 -20.56
C MET A 1 8.53 -17.90 -19.28
N LYS A 2 9.56 -17.53 -18.52
CA LYS A 2 9.40 -16.79 -17.28
C LYS A 2 10.45 -15.70 -17.19
N TYR A 3 10.05 -14.46 -17.42
CA TYR A 3 10.95 -13.32 -17.42
C TYR A 3 11.40 -12.97 -16.00
N GLY A 4 12.69 -12.62 -15.87
CA GLY A 4 13.26 -12.13 -14.62
C GLY A 4 14.44 -11.20 -14.86
N PHE A 5 15.01 -10.66 -13.79
CA PHE A 5 16.19 -9.81 -13.85
C PHE A 5 17.29 -10.37 -12.96
N ILE A 6 18.54 -10.25 -13.41
CA ILE A 6 19.73 -10.30 -12.53
C ILE A 6 20.39 -8.92 -12.55
N ILE A 7 20.76 -8.45 -11.37
CA ILE A 7 21.66 -7.30 -11.18
C ILE A 7 23.00 -7.86 -10.71
N ASP A 8 24.06 -7.66 -11.50
CA ASP A 8 25.43 -8.00 -11.12
C ASP A 8 26.07 -6.81 -10.40
N ASN A 9 26.04 -6.82 -9.07
CA ASN A 9 26.57 -5.72 -8.26
C ASN A 9 28.09 -5.57 -8.38
N ARG A 10 28.81 -6.59 -8.87
CA ARG A 10 30.26 -6.51 -9.12
C ARG A 10 30.59 -5.57 -10.28
N LYS A 11 29.63 -5.37 -11.19
CA LYS A 11 29.79 -4.56 -12.41
C LYS A 11 29.11 -3.19 -12.32
N CYS A 12 28.16 -3.01 -11.41
CA CYS A 12 27.39 -1.77 -11.34
C CYS A 12 28.26 -0.60 -10.85
N ILE A 13 28.52 0.38 -11.74
CA ILE A 13 29.30 1.60 -11.44
C ILE A 13 28.47 2.78 -10.95
N GLY A 14 27.14 2.62 -10.79
CA GLY A 14 26.29 3.68 -10.27
C GLY A 14 26.04 4.88 -11.20
N CYS A 15 26.12 4.70 -12.51
CA CYS A 15 26.01 5.80 -13.48
C CYS A 15 24.60 6.35 -13.75
N HIS A 16 23.55 5.73 -13.19
CA HIS A 16 22.13 6.09 -13.39
C HIS A 16 21.61 6.06 -14.84
N ALA A 17 22.37 5.54 -15.81
CA ALA A 17 21.93 5.42 -17.21
C ALA A 17 20.60 4.64 -17.33
N CYS A 18 20.44 3.58 -16.53
CA CYS A 18 19.21 2.79 -16.48
C CYS A 18 17.99 3.58 -15.98
N THR A 19 18.17 4.48 -15.02
CA THR A 19 17.13 5.37 -14.49
C THR A 19 16.67 6.34 -15.58
N THR A 20 17.61 7.02 -16.22
CA THR A 20 17.33 8.02 -17.27
C THR A 20 16.69 7.39 -18.50
N ALA A 21 17.18 6.25 -18.96
CA ALA A 21 16.59 5.54 -20.08
C ALA A 21 15.16 5.08 -19.78
N CYS A 22 14.89 4.60 -18.55
CA CYS A 22 13.55 4.21 -18.17
C CYS A 22 12.58 5.40 -18.14
N LYS A 23 13.05 6.57 -17.67
CA LYS A 23 12.27 7.81 -17.71
C LYS A 23 11.95 8.24 -19.13
N SER A 24 12.95 8.26 -20.02
CA SER A 24 12.77 8.66 -21.41
C SER A 24 11.91 7.68 -22.22
N GLU A 25 11.99 6.38 -21.94
CA GLU A 25 11.24 5.36 -22.70
C GLU A 25 9.73 5.37 -22.38
N HIS A 26 9.35 5.77 -21.17
CA HIS A 26 7.95 5.69 -20.71
C HIS A 26 7.39 7.04 -20.25
N ASP A 27 8.07 8.14 -20.58
CA ASP A 27 7.72 9.50 -20.16
C ASP A 27 7.41 9.60 -18.65
N VAL A 28 8.27 9.01 -17.81
CA VAL A 28 8.03 8.93 -16.36
C VAL A 28 8.21 10.30 -15.70
N ALA A 29 7.15 10.83 -15.10
CA ALA A 29 7.09 12.11 -14.42
C ALA A 29 8.26 12.37 -13.44
N VAL A 30 8.59 13.65 -13.26
CA VAL A 30 9.62 14.10 -12.31
C VAL A 30 9.20 13.76 -10.88
N GLY A 31 10.14 13.33 -10.04
CA GLY A 31 9.89 12.93 -8.65
C GLY A 31 9.56 11.45 -8.45
N VAL A 32 9.17 10.73 -9.50
CA VAL A 32 8.92 9.27 -9.46
C VAL A 32 9.89 8.49 -10.35
N ASN A 33 10.13 7.23 -9.99
CA ASN A 33 11.03 6.34 -10.70
C ASN A 33 10.45 4.91 -10.79
N ARG A 34 10.53 4.29 -11.96
CA ARG A 34 10.24 2.85 -12.15
C ARG A 34 11.44 1.96 -11.83
N THR A 35 12.65 2.48 -12.00
CA THR A 35 13.92 1.89 -11.57
C THR A 35 14.86 3.01 -11.16
N TYR A 36 15.72 2.77 -10.18
CA TYR A 36 16.69 3.73 -9.69
C TYR A 36 17.94 3.01 -9.15
N VAL A 37 19.02 3.74 -8.90
CA VAL A 37 20.23 3.18 -8.30
C VAL A 37 20.36 3.72 -6.87
N LYS A 38 20.30 2.84 -5.87
CA LYS A 38 20.60 3.16 -4.48
C LYS A 38 22.12 3.16 -4.28
N GLN A 39 22.64 4.16 -3.57
CA GLN A 39 24.06 4.25 -3.22
C GLN A 39 24.23 4.23 -1.71
N VAL A 40 25.08 3.31 -1.23
CA VAL A 40 25.48 3.20 0.17
C VAL A 40 26.99 3.35 0.26
N GLU A 41 27.47 4.15 1.21
CA GLU A 41 28.87 4.24 1.59
C GLU A 41 29.08 3.48 2.90
N LYS A 42 30.13 2.66 2.98
CA LYS A 42 30.47 1.85 4.15
C LYS A 42 31.95 1.97 4.47
N GLY A 43 32.29 1.81 5.74
CA GLY A 43 33.68 1.87 6.21
C GLY A 43 34.10 3.28 6.61
N GLU A 44 35.34 3.39 7.09
CA GLU A 44 35.95 4.64 7.52
C GLU A 44 37.27 4.83 6.76
N PHE A 45 37.70 6.08 6.55
CA PHE A 45 38.93 6.37 5.83
C PHE A 45 40.15 5.72 6.53
N PRO A 46 41.06 5.04 5.80
CA PRO A 46 41.14 4.93 4.33
C PRO A 46 40.30 3.80 3.71
N ASP A 47 39.82 2.86 4.52
CA ASP A 47 39.09 1.65 4.11
C ASP A 47 37.59 1.92 3.87
N THR A 48 37.29 2.75 2.88
CA THR A 48 35.92 3.08 2.48
C THR A 48 35.49 2.32 1.22
N ARG A 49 34.20 2.01 1.12
CA ARG A 49 33.58 1.43 -0.08
C ARG A 49 32.28 2.12 -0.44
N ARG A 50 32.01 2.19 -1.74
CA ARG A 50 30.72 2.56 -2.32
C ARG A 50 30.04 1.33 -2.88
N ILE A 51 28.78 1.16 -2.53
CA ILE A 51 27.93 0.07 -2.95
C ILE A 51 26.81 0.69 -3.78
N PHE A 52 26.68 0.23 -5.02
CA PHE A 52 25.60 0.62 -5.91
C PHE A 52 24.64 -0.55 -6.07
N SER A 53 23.34 -0.30 -6.01
CA SER A 53 22.34 -1.35 -6.25
C SER A 53 21.16 -0.81 -7.01
N VAL A 54 20.81 -1.52 -8.08
CA VAL A 54 19.66 -1.15 -8.90
C VAL A 54 18.38 -1.68 -8.27
N MET A 55 17.44 -0.78 -7.99
CA MET A 55 16.15 -1.07 -7.39
C MET A 55 15.05 -0.89 -8.43
N ARG A 56 14.03 -1.76 -8.39
CA ARG A 56 12.86 -1.77 -9.30
C ARG A 56 11.79 -2.75 -8.78
N CYS A 57 10.69 -2.89 -9.52
CA CYS A 57 9.74 -3.98 -9.30
C CYS A 57 10.41 -5.34 -9.49
N ASN A 58 10.17 -6.26 -8.56
CA ASN A 58 10.72 -7.61 -8.61
C ASN A 58 9.95 -8.57 -9.53
N HIS A 59 8.83 -8.12 -10.13
CA HIS A 59 7.91 -8.96 -10.92
C HIS A 59 7.65 -10.31 -10.23
N CYS A 60 7.29 -10.25 -8.94
CA CYS A 60 7.14 -11.39 -8.05
C CYS A 60 6.24 -12.49 -8.63
N THR A 61 6.57 -13.76 -8.41
CA THR A 61 5.70 -14.88 -8.79
C THR A 61 4.41 -14.85 -7.97
N ASP A 62 4.53 -14.67 -6.65
CA ASP A 62 3.39 -14.48 -5.74
C ASP A 62 3.27 -12.98 -5.44
N ALA A 63 2.64 -12.25 -6.37
CA ALA A 63 2.56 -10.80 -6.35
C ALA A 63 1.39 -10.30 -5.47
N PRO A 64 1.63 -9.83 -4.23
CA PRO A 64 0.55 -9.37 -3.35
C PRO A 64 -0.14 -8.10 -3.88
N CYS A 65 0.55 -7.31 -4.72
CA CYS A 65 -0.03 -6.15 -5.38
C CYS A 65 -1.10 -6.52 -6.43
N VAL A 66 -1.00 -7.71 -7.04
CA VAL A 66 -2.05 -8.25 -7.91
C VAL A 66 -3.22 -8.66 -7.04
N GLU A 67 -3.01 -9.53 -6.04
CA GLU A 67 -4.09 -10.06 -5.18
C GLU A 67 -4.95 -8.98 -4.50
N ILE A 68 -4.32 -7.91 -4.00
CA ILE A 68 -5.02 -6.84 -3.30
C ILE A 68 -5.80 -5.91 -4.25
N CYS A 69 -5.46 -5.88 -5.55
CA CYS A 69 -6.08 -4.98 -6.50
C CYS A 69 -7.59 -5.28 -6.62
N PRO A 70 -8.49 -4.31 -6.47
CA PRO A 70 -9.93 -4.60 -6.50
C PRO A 70 -10.51 -4.72 -7.91
N VAL A 71 -9.80 -4.24 -8.93
CA VAL A 71 -10.33 -4.01 -10.28
C VAL A 71 -9.49 -4.65 -11.38
N GLU A 72 -8.58 -5.58 -11.02
CA GLU A 72 -7.60 -6.22 -11.91
C GLU A 72 -6.80 -5.21 -12.76
N ALA A 73 -6.53 -4.03 -12.20
CA ALA A 73 -5.61 -3.07 -12.82
C ALA A 73 -4.15 -3.54 -12.74
N LEU A 74 -3.84 -4.53 -11.91
CA LEU A 74 -2.56 -5.23 -11.85
C LEU A 74 -2.84 -6.70 -12.14
N TYR A 75 -2.02 -7.31 -12.99
CA TYR A 75 -2.18 -8.70 -13.39
C TYR A 75 -0.82 -9.33 -13.70
N THR A 76 -0.74 -10.66 -13.62
CA THR A 76 0.44 -11.43 -14.02
C THR A 76 0.20 -11.97 -15.42
N ARG A 77 1.10 -11.64 -16.37
CA ARG A 77 1.11 -12.20 -17.71
C ARG A 77 1.56 -13.67 -17.69
N GLU A 78 1.26 -14.42 -18.76
CA GLU A 78 1.68 -15.83 -18.91
C GLU A 78 3.20 -16.02 -18.86
N ASP A 79 3.95 -14.98 -19.26
CA ASP A 79 5.41 -14.95 -19.26
C ASP A 79 6.03 -14.52 -17.91
N GLY A 80 5.22 -14.38 -16.85
CA GLY A 80 5.65 -14.01 -15.50
C GLY A 80 5.81 -12.50 -15.27
N ILE A 81 5.62 -11.65 -16.27
CA ILE A 81 5.65 -10.20 -16.08
C ILE A 81 4.39 -9.77 -15.31
N VAL A 82 4.57 -9.27 -14.09
CA VAL A 82 3.52 -8.50 -13.41
C VAL A 82 3.37 -7.16 -14.12
N ASP A 83 2.24 -6.89 -14.75
CA ASP A 83 1.96 -5.67 -15.51
C ASP A 83 0.73 -4.90 -14.95
N PHE A 84 0.37 -3.77 -15.56
CA PHE A 84 -0.75 -2.95 -15.11
C PHE A 84 -1.55 -2.31 -16.26
N ASP A 85 -2.83 -2.06 -16.02
CA ASP A 85 -3.76 -1.35 -16.91
C ASP A 85 -4.29 -0.06 -16.24
N ASN A 86 -3.83 1.07 -16.77
CA ASN A 86 -4.22 2.40 -16.29
C ASN A 86 -5.70 2.71 -16.47
N ASN A 87 -6.39 2.08 -17.43
CA ASN A 87 -7.81 2.34 -17.68
C ASN A 87 -8.71 1.73 -16.60
N ARG A 88 -8.24 0.64 -15.97
CA ARG A 88 -8.97 -0.04 -14.89
C ARG A 88 -8.67 0.56 -13.53
N CYS A 89 -7.49 1.14 -13.34
CA CYS A 89 -7.04 1.65 -12.05
C CYS A 89 -7.99 2.73 -11.49
N ILE A 90 -8.36 2.57 -10.21
CA ILE A 90 -9.21 3.51 -9.45
C ILE A 90 -8.41 4.39 -8.46
N GLY A 91 -7.08 4.28 -8.44
CA GLY A 91 -6.25 5.09 -7.54
C GLY A 91 -6.43 4.81 -6.05
N CYS A 92 -6.80 3.58 -5.65
CA CYS A 92 -7.05 3.22 -4.24
C CYS A 92 -5.79 2.98 -3.38
N LYS A 93 -4.59 3.03 -3.98
CA LYS A 93 -3.28 2.87 -3.32
C LYS A 93 -3.05 1.53 -2.59
N SER A 94 -3.99 0.59 -2.58
CA SER A 94 -3.87 -0.69 -1.85
C SER A 94 -2.66 -1.50 -2.30
N CYS A 95 -2.37 -1.50 -3.60
CA CYS A 95 -1.20 -2.17 -4.18
C CYS A 95 0.15 -1.64 -3.65
N MET A 96 0.22 -0.37 -3.25
CA MET A 96 1.42 0.23 -2.65
C MET A 96 1.63 -0.27 -1.23
N GLN A 97 0.56 -0.53 -0.47
CA GLN A 97 0.65 -1.14 0.86
C GLN A 97 1.00 -2.64 0.80
N ALA A 98 0.56 -3.31 -0.26
CA ALA A 98 0.88 -4.71 -0.48
C ALA A 98 2.32 -4.94 -0.91
N CYS A 99 2.95 -4.00 -1.62
CA CYS A 99 4.30 -4.17 -2.14
C CYS A 99 5.37 -4.03 -1.04
N PRO A 100 6.14 -5.08 -0.70
CA PRO A 100 7.17 -4.99 0.33
C PRO A 100 8.43 -4.23 -0.09
N TYR A 101 8.55 -3.93 -1.38
CA TYR A 101 9.73 -3.34 -2.02
C TYR A 101 9.60 -1.86 -2.30
N ASP A 102 8.42 -1.31 -2.02
CA ASP A 102 8.05 0.05 -2.37
C ASP A 102 8.29 0.34 -3.87
N ALA A 103 7.82 -0.56 -4.74
CA ALA A 103 8.05 -0.47 -6.19
C ALA A 103 6.93 0.24 -6.97
N LEU A 104 5.77 0.48 -6.34
CA LEU A 104 4.61 1.14 -6.96
C LEU A 104 4.48 2.58 -6.47
N TYR A 105 4.05 3.49 -7.33
CA TYR A 105 3.74 4.88 -7.00
C TYR A 105 2.43 5.29 -7.67
N ILE A 106 1.79 6.36 -7.19
CA ILE A 106 0.74 7.03 -7.96
C ILE A 106 1.41 8.01 -8.90
N ASP A 107 1.18 7.79 -10.19
CA ASP A 107 1.64 8.66 -11.25
C ASP A 107 0.91 10.01 -11.18
N PRO A 108 1.64 11.14 -11.08
CA PRO A 108 1.04 12.45 -10.86
C PRO A 108 0.20 12.92 -12.05
N ASP A 109 0.54 12.50 -13.27
CA ASP A 109 -0.12 12.95 -14.48
C ASP A 109 -1.43 12.19 -14.72
N THR A 110 -1.46 10.90 -14.39
CA THR A 110 -2.62 10.03 -14.65
C THR A 110 -3.47 9.72 -13.42
N SER A 111 -2.97 9.98 -12.20
CA SER A 111 -3.60 9.59 -10.94
C SER A 111 -3.86 8.07 -10.84
N THR A 112 -2.98 7.27 -11.45
CA THR A 112 -3.06 5.80 -11.45
C THR A 112 -1.80 5.18 -10.88
N ALA A 113 -1.91 3.94 -10.40
CA ALA A 113 -0.75 3.22 -9.89
C ALA A 113 0.17 2.81 -11.06
N ALA A 114 1.45 3.18 -10.96
CA ALA A 114 2.48 2.85 -11.94
C ALA A 114 3.71 2.21 -11.27
N LYS A 115 4.48 1.47 -12.07
CA LYS A 115 5.71 0.77 -11.67
C LYS A 115 6.51 0.34 -12.91
N CYS A 116 7.65 -0.32 -12.70
CA CYS A 116 8.30 -1.08 -13.78
C CYS A 116 7.32 -2.13 -14.37
N ASN A 117 7.18 -2.13 -15.70
CA ASN A 117 6.41 -3.09 -16.49
C ASN A 117 7.32 -4.00 -17.33
N TYR A 118 8.59 -4.17 -16.93
CA TYR A 118 9.59 -4.94 -17.67
C TYR A 118 9.85 -4.44 -19.11
N CYS A 119 9.40 -3.22 -19.47
CA CYS A 119 9.33 -2.77 -20.87
C CYS A 119 8.59 -3.79 -21.76
N ALA A 120 7.44 -4.29 -21.29
CA ALA A 120 6.59 -5.23 -22.02
C ALA A 120 6.45 -4.91 -23.51
N HIS A 121 6.19 -3.64 -23.85
CA HIS A 121 6.05 -3.17 -25.23
C HIS A 121 7.30 -3.36 -26.11
N ARG A 122 8.50 -3.43 -25.53
CA ARG A 122 9.76 -3.73 -26.24
C ARG A 122 9.97 -5.24 -26.35
N VAL A 123 9.72 -5.97 -25.28
CA VAL A 123 9.89 -7.42 -25.23
C VAL A 123 8.95 -8.12 -26.21
N ASP A 124 7.72 -7.62 -26.33
CA ASP A 124 6.70 -8.12 -27.28
C ASP A 124 7.15 -8.01 -28.75
N VAL A 125 8.11 -7.13 -29.06
CA VAL A 125 8.70 -6.98 -30.41
C VAL A 125 10.15 -7.50 -30.48
N GLY A 126 10.57 -8.33 -29.52
CA GLY A 126 11.88 -8.96 -29.50
C GLY A 126 13.04 -8.03 -29.14
N ARG A 127 12.77 -6.87 -28.51
CA ARG A 127 13.78 -5.94 -28.03
C ARG A 127 14.00 -6.08 -26.53
N GLU A 128 15.22 -5.82 -26.09
CA GLU A 128 15.55 -5.77 -24.66
C GLU A 128 14.93 -4.56 -23.96
N PRO A 129 14.66 -4.65 -22.65
CA PRO A 129 14.25 -3.50 -21.85
C PRO A 129 15.24 -2.33 -21.95
N ALA A 130 14.75 -1.09 -21.96
CA ALA A 130 15.59 0.10 -22.17
C ALA A 130 16.75 0.22 -21.15
N CYS A 131 16.51 -0.20 -19.90
CA CYS A 131 17.53 -0.19 -18.85
C CYS A 131 18.65 -1.22 -19.06
N VAL A 132 18.41 -2.29 -19.82
CA VAL A 132 19.39 -3.32 -20.18
C VAL A 132 20.25 -2.78 -21.33
N SER A 133 19.61 -2.29 -22.39
CA SER A 133 20.30 -1.82 -23.60
C SER A 133 21.24 -0.63 -23.38
N VAL A 134 21.02 0.15 -22.32
CA VAL A 134 21.84 1.35 -22.00
C VAL A 134 22.96 1.07 -20.99
N CYS A 135 23.02 -0.12 -20.39
CA CYS A 135 23.95 -0.39 -19.30
C CYS A 135 25.38 -0.59 -19.86
N PRO A 136 26.33 0.34 -19.63
CA PRO A 136 27.66 0.24 -20.24
C PRO A 136 28.44 -1.00 -19.76
N GLU A 137 28.25 -1.36 -18.49
CA GLU A 137 28.94 -2.48 -17.84
C GLU A 137 28.19 -3.81 -17.98
N HIS A 138 27.03 -3.83 -18.65
CA HIS A 138 26.17 -5.02 -18.75
C HIS A 138 25.87 -5.63 -17.35
N ALA A 139 25.63 -4.76 -16.37
CA ALA A 139 25.32 -5.14 -14.99
C ALA A 139 23.84 -5.52 -14.79
N ILE A 140 22.97 -5.25 -15.76
CA ILE A 140 21.54 -5.54 -15.72
C ILE A 140 21.25 -6.57 -16.80
N ILE A 141 20.89 -7.79 -16.39
CA ILE A 141 20.59 -8.91 -17.28
C ILE A 141 19.09 -9.17 -17.20
N ALA A 142 18.44 -9.29 -18.35
CA ALA A 142 17.03 -9.61 -18.50
C ALA A 142 16.86 -10.79 -19.46
N GLY A 143 15.83 -11.59 -19.26
CA GLY A 143 15.51 -12.69 -20.16
C GLY A 143 14.62 -13.75 -19.52
N ASP A 144 14.35 -14.79 -20.30
CA ASP A 144 13.62 -15.97 -19.85
C ASP A 144 14.53 -16.84 -18.97
N MET A 145 14.15 -17.03 -17.71
CA MET A 145 14.89 -17.81 -16.71
C MET A 145 14.80 -19.32 -16.94
N GLU A 146 13.77 -19.78 -17.66
CA GLU A 146 13.53 -21.21 -17.92
C GLU A 146 14.27 -21.71 -19.16
N ASN A 147 14.71 -20.81 -20.04
CA ASN A 147 15.44 -21.17 -21.24
C ASN A 147 16.95 -21.26 -20.96
N PRO A 148 17.56 -22.46 -21.00
CA PRO A 148 18.98 -22.65 -20.64
C PRO A 148 19.97 -21.97 -21.60
N ARG A 149 19.49 -21.48 -22.76
CA ARG A 149 20.29 -20.72 -23.71
C ARG A 149 20.42 -19.24 -23.36
N THR A 150 19.61 -18.71 -22.44
CA THR A 150 19.68 -17.30 -22.05
C THR A 150 20.79 -17.08 -21.02
N GLU A 151 21.40 -15.89 -21.04
CA GLU A 151 22.43 -15.50 -20.08
C GLU A 151 21.89 -15.57 -18.64
N ILE A 152 20.66 -15.09 -18.42
CA ILE A 152 20.03 -15.10 -17.09
C ILE A 152 19.92 -16.53 -16.52
N SER A 153 19.48 -17.51 -17.31
CA SER A 153 19.36 -18.90 -16.86
C SER A 153 20.72 -19.51 -16.52
N GLN A 154 21.74 -19.23 -17.35
CA GLN A 154 23.11 -19.70 -17.12
C GLN A 154 23.75 -19.07 -15.87
N LEU A 155 23.48 -17.80 -15.60
CA LEU A 155 23.97 -17.12 -14.40
C LEU A 155 23.27 -17.64 -13.13
N LEU A 156 21.95 -17.83 -13.16
CA LEU A 156 21.20 -18.42 -12.05
C LEU A 156 21.69 -19.83 -11.70
N ALA A 157 22.14 -20.61 -12.69
CA ALA A 157 22.68 -21.94 -12.46
C ALA A 157 24.11 -21.95 -11.88
N ARG A 158 24.88 -20.86 -12.06
CA ARG A 158 26.33 -20.83 -11.75
C ARG A 158 26.71 -19.92 -10.58
N GLN A 159 25.90 -18.92 -10.27
CA GLN A 159 26.23 -17.87 -9.29
C GLN A 159 25.31 -17.97 -8.07
N ALA A 160 25.85 -17.65 -6.90
CA ALA A 160 25.03 -17.41 -5.72
C ALA A 160 24.30 -16.06 -5.89
N VAL A 161 22.98 -16.07 -5.73
CA VAL A 161 22.13 -14.89 -5.85
C VAL A 161 21.34 -14.63 -4.57
N LYS A 162 21.07 -13.36 -4.31
CA LYS A 162 20.19 -12.89 -3.24
C LYS A 162 18.91 -12.28 -3.82
N VAL A 163 17.85 -12.25 -3.03
CA VAL A 163 16.60 -11.53 -3.30
C VAL A 163 16.26 -10.62 -2.14
N ARG A 164 15.42 -9.62 -2.38
CA ARG A 164 14.96 -8.71 -1.32
C ARG A 164 13.79 -9.32 -0.55
N LYS A 165 13.80 -9.16 0.78
CA LYS A 165 12.74 -9.55 1.71
C LYS A 165 12.17 -10.98 1.47
N PRO A 166 13.02 -12.03 1.45
CA PRO A 166 12.55 -13.41 1.24
C PRO A 166 11.51 -13.85 2.28
N GLU A 167 11.57 -13.32 3.50
CA GLU A 167 10.63 -13.59 4.60
C GLU A 167 9.17 -13.21 4.29
N LYS A 168 8.93 -12.36 3.27
CA LYS A 168 7.58 -11.97 2.84
C LYS A 168 6.90 -12.97 1.89
N GLY A 169 7.62 -14.02 1.47
CA GLY A 169 7.04 -15.11 0.66
C GLY A 169 6.36 -14.62 -0.61
N THR A 170 7.01 -13.70 -1.34
CA THR A 170 6.52 -13.18 -2.64
C THR A 170 7.17 -13.88 -3.83
N ASN A 171 8.22 -14.69 -3.60
CA ASN A 171 9.02 -15.32 -4.66
C ASN A 171 9.48 -14.32 -5.75
N PRO A 172 10.39 -13.37 -5.41
CA PRO A 172 10.91 -12.36 -6.33
C PRO A 172 11.57 -12.96 -7.58
N ASN A 173 11.33 -12.35 -8.75
CA ASN A 173 12.02 -12.66 -10.01
C ASN A 173 13.09 -11.59 -10.35
N LEU A 174 13.62 -10.92 -9.32
CA LEU A 174 14.75 -9.99 -9.39
C LEU A 174 15.83 -10.46 -8.42
N PHE A 175 16.97 -10.82 -8.98
CA PHE A 175 18.10 -11.45 -8.29
C PHE A 175 19.31 -10.53 -8.28
N TYR A 176 20.12 -10.62 -7.23
CA TYR A 176 21.32 -9.81 -7.04
C TYR A 176 22.53 -10.73 -6.86
N ILE A 177 23.52 -10.62 -7.75
CA ILE A 177 24.83 -11.25 -7.57
C ILE A 177 25.68 -10.29 -6.76
N ASP A 178 26.29 -10.77 -5.67
CA ASP A 178 27.09 -9.96 -4.75
C ASP A 178 26.32 -8.76 -4.15
N GLY A 179 25.03 -8.97 -3.86
CA GLY A 179 24.20 -7.95 -3.22
C GLY A 179 24.56 -7.75 -1.75
N ASP A 180 24.99 -6.53 -1.40
CA ASP A 180 25.29 -6.16 -0.01
C ASP A 180 24.00 -5.89 0.78
N ASP A 181 23.93 -6.42 2.00
CA ASP A 181 22.74 -6.35 2.84
C ASP A 181 22.40 -4.90 3.26
N SER A 182 23.41 -4.03 3.39
CA SER A 182 23.21 -2.60 3.66
C SER A 182 22.41 -1.90 2.55
N SER A 183 22.49 -2.42 1.32
CA SER A 183 21.73 -1.88 0.20
C SER A 183 20.37 -2.55 0.05
N LEU A 184 20.31 -3.88 0.16
CA LEU A 184 19.10 -4.66 -0.09
C LEU A 184 18.05 -4.54 1.03
N ILE A 185 18.50 -4.39 2.28
CA ILE A 185 17.66 -4.23 3.46
C ILE A 185 17.40 -2.73 3.71
N PRO A 186 16.15 -2.26 3.61
CA PRO A 186 15.83 -0.84 3.78
C PRO A 186 16.19 -0.26 5.15
N GLU A 187 16.20 -1.05 6.21
CA GLU A 187 16.46 -0.61 7.60
C GLU A 187 17.94 -0.71 7.99
N ALA A 188 18.79 -1.29 7.14
CA ALA A 188 20.20 -1.53 7.46
C ALA A 188 21.11 -0.30 7.32
N THR A 189 20.57 0.83 6.83
CA THR A 189 21.33 2.08 6.64
C THR A 189 20.48 3.25 7.06
N ASP A 190 21.06 4.15 7.84
CA ASP A 190 20.43 5.43 8.15
C ASP A 190 20.24 6.26 6.87
N LYS A 191 19.15 7.02 6.82
CA LYS A 191 18.93 8.02 5.78
C LYS A 191 19.95 9.14 5.98
N SER A 192 20.84 9.38 5.00
CA SER A 192 21.52 10.68 4.98
C SER A 192 20.46 11.75 4.78
N GLY A 193 20.70 12.96 5.30
CA GLY A 193 19.84 14.11 5.04
C GLY A 193 19.63 14.38 3.54
N PRO A 194 18.81 15.38 3.21
CA PRO A 194 18.63 15.79 1.84
C PRO A 194 19.98 16.07 1.17
N SER A 195 20.03 15.79 -0.11
CA SER A 195 21.11 16.11 -1.03
C SER A 195 20.47 16.49 -2.34
N LEU A 196 21.21 17.22 -3.17
CA LEU A 196 20.76 17.66 -4.50
C LEU A 196 20.09 16.54 -5.31
N TRP A 197 20.54 15.30 -5.13
CA TRP A 197 20.11 14.14 -5.91
C TRP A 197 19.09 13.23 -5.21
N ASN A 198 18.92 13.36 -3.88
CA ASN A 198 17.95 12.57 -3.10
C ASN A 198 16.72 13.39 -2.64
N SER A 199 16.71 14.70 -2.88
CA SER A 199 15.63 15.60 -2.47
C SER A 199 14.42 15.46 -3.40
N GLN A 200 13.23 15.33 -2.80
CA GLN A 200 11.96 15.33 -3.52
C GLN A 200 11.34 16.71 -3.42
N ALA A 201 11.48 17.51 -4.48
CA ALA A 201 10.79 18.80 -4.56
C ALA A 201 9.25 18.65 -4.71
N ARG A 202 8.75 17.47 -5.13
CA ARG A 202 7.32 17.22 -5.43
C ARG A 202 6.84 15.91 -4.82
N GLY A 203 5.86 15.95 -3.92
CA GLY A 203 5.26 14.74 -3.33
C GLY A 203 4.63 13.80 -4.36
N VAL A 204 4.34 12.56 -3.95
CA VAL A 204 3.67 11.55 -4.79
C VAL A 204 2.30 11.20 -4.24
N GLY A 205 1.32 10.95 -5.12
CA GLY A 205 -0.05 10.62 -4.73
C GLY A 205 -0.83 11.77 -4.11
N HIS A 206 -1.70 11.48 -3.13
CA HIS A 206 -2.64 12.45 -2.54
C HIS A 206 -1.97 13.70 -1.91
N PHE A 207 -0.70 13.56 -1.51
CA PHE A 207 0.12 14.65 -0.96
C PHE A 207 0.97 15.39 -2.03
N ALA A 208 0.93 14.97 -3.29
CA ALA A 208 1.50 15.72 -4.41
C ALA A 208 0.86 17.12 -4.49
N LYS A 209 -0.46 17.21 -4.30
CA LYS A 209 -1.18 18.50 -4.27
C LYS A 209 -0.77 19.40 -3.11
N ALA A 210 -0.41 18.84 -1.95
CA ALA A 210 0.09 19.62 -0.82
C ALA A 210 1.50 20.16 -1.09
N ALA A 211 2.35 19.33 -1.73
CA ALA A 211 3.67 19.76 -2.21
C ALA A 211 3.57 20.79 -3.36
N GLU A 212 2.65 20.63 -4.30
CA GLU A 212 2.36 21.60 -5.37
C GLU A 212 1.77 22.90 -4.83
N LYS A 213 0.92 22.85 -3.81
CA LYS A 213 0.39 24.06 -3.15
C LYS A 213 1.49 24.83 -2.42
N MET A 214 2.53 24.16 -1.94
CA MET A 214 3.77 24.78 -1.45
C MET A 214 4.65 25.34 -2.57
N MET A 215 4.51 24.88 -3.83
CA MET A 215 5.21 25.48 -4.99
C MET A 215 4.51 26.75 -5.52
N HIS A 216 3.20 26.90 -5.29
CA HIS A 216 2.43 28.07 -5.77
C HIS A 216 2.49 29.28 -4.84
N THR A 217 3.13 29.17 -3.68
CA THR A 217 3.63 30.33 -2.94
C THR A 217 4.93 30.77 -3.62
N ASN A 218 4.89 31.92 -4.30
CA ASN A 218 5.99 32.47 -5.10
C ASN A 218 7.36 32.42 -4.39
N ASP A 219 8.29 31.62 -4.91
CA ASP A 219 9.49 32.09 -5.61
C ASP A 219 10.36 30.87 -5.98
N ASP A 220 10.83 30.77 -7.23
CA ASP A 220 11.79 29.72 -7.65
C ASP A 220 13.12 29.78 -6.88
N VAL A 221 13.36 30.87 -6.15
CA VAL A 221 14.45 31.05 -5.19
C VAL A 221 14.25 30.16 -3.95
N ASP A 222 13.01 29.89 -3.58
CA ASP A 222 12.65 29.20 -2.34
C ASP A 222 12.88 27.69 -2.43
N LEU A 223 12.91 27.09 -3.63
CA LEU A 223 13.21 25.66 -3.79
C LEU A 223 14.70 25.37 -3.56
N LEU A 224 15.57 26.23 -4.11
CA LEU A 224 17.01 26.21 -3.84
C LEU A 224 17.28 26.56 -2.38
N GLN A 225 16.59 27.57 -1.86
CA GLN A 225 16.70 27.99 -0.46
C GLN A 225 16.21 26.90 0.50
N MET A 226 15.09 26.23 0.25
CA MET A 226 14.61 25.08 1.04
C MET A 226 15.56 23.89 0.97
N THR A 227 16.21 23.65 -0.18
CA THR A 227 17.22 22.58 -0.29
C THR A 227 18.45 22.95 0.54
N ILE A 228 18.89 24.21 0.47
CA ILE A 228 20.00 24.76 1.26
C ILE A 228 19.65 24.77 2.76
N ASP A 229 18.45 25.18 3.14
CA ASP A 229 17.99 25.31 4.53
C ASP A 229 17.78 23.94 5.16
N ASN A 230 17.28 22.96 4.40
CA ASN A 230 17.22 21.57 4.83
C ASN A 230 18.63 20.94 4.97
N ASP A 231 19.55 21.25 4.06
CA ASP A 231 20.96 20.81 4.15
C ASP A 231 21.64 21.44 5.38
N ILE A 232 21.35 22.72 5.66
CA ILE A 232 21.82 23.45 6.85
C ILE A 232 21.20 22.86 8.13
N GLN A 233 19.89 22.61 8.18
CA GLN A 233 19.23 21.98 9.33
C GLN A 233 19.75 20.56 9.59
N ALA A 234 19.97 19.77 8.55
CA ALA A 234 20.58 18.44 8.66
C ALA A 234 22.04 18.53 9.15
N ALA A 235 22.77 19.58 8.77
CA ALA A 235 24.11 19.85 9.29
C ALA A 235 24.10 20.33 10.76
N TYR A 236 23.10 21.11 11.17
CA TYR A 236 22.94 21.58 12.56
C TYR A 236 22.46 20.47 13.51
N GLN A 237 21.58 19.56 13.09
CA GLN A 237 21.19 18.38 13.89
C GLN A 237 22.36 17.44 14.19
N LYS A 238 23.42 17.50 13.38
CA LYS A 238 24.63 16.67 13.54
C LYS A 238 25.46 17.02 14.77
N SER A 239 25.25 18.19 15.41
CA SER A 239 26.07 18.60 16.57
C SER A 239 25.61 18.05 17.92
N GLU A 240 24.42 17.42 18.02
CA GLU A 240 23.88 16.99 19.32
C GLU A 240 23.97 15.49 19.64
N SER A 241 24.32 14.60 18.70
CA SER A 241 24.47 13.17 19.03
C SER A 241 25.84 12.87 19.66
N LYS A 242 25.91 12.93 20.98
CA LYS A 242 27.05 12.50 21.80
C LYS A 242 27.39 11.00 21.58
N ASN A 243 28.68 10.76 21.33
CA ASN A 243 29.45 9.50 21.42
C ASN A 243 28.85 8.21 20.82
N PRO A 244 29.39 7.70 19.70
CA PRO A 244 29.06 6.37 19.21
C PRO A 244 29.59 5.27 20.14
N ASN A 245 28.86 4.15 20.23
CA ASN A 245 29.27 2.98 21.00
C ASN A 245 30.49 2.30 20.34
N TYR A 246 31.36 1.68 21.13
CA TYR A 246 32.58 0.99 20.66
C TYR A 246 32.33 -0.08 19.57
N ILE A 247 31.12 -0.65 19.51
CA ILE A 247 30.69 -1.61 18.49
C ILE A 247 30.45 -0.95 17.11
N ASP A 248 30.02 0.32 17.08
CA ASP A 248 29.77 1.08 15.85
C ASP A 248 31.06 1.44 15.10
N VAL A 249 32.19 1.46 15.83
CA VAL A 249 33.53 1.78 15.28
C VAL A 249 34.15 0.57 14.59
N LEU A 250 33.84 -0.66 15.06
CA LEU A 250 34.33 -1.90 14.45
C LEU A 250 33.50 -2.34 13.24
N SER A 251 32.29 -1.81 13.09
CA SER A 251 31.34 -2.13 12.02
C SER A 251 31.07 -0.90 11.15
N GLY A 252 32.14 -0.34 10.55
CA GLY A 252 32.13 0.94 9.83
C GLY A 252 30.77 1.38 9.28
N LYS A 253 30.20 2.43 9.88
CA LYS A 253 28.81 2.86 9.69
C LYS A 253 28.44 2.95 8.20
N ALA A 254 27.51 2.10 7.78
CA ALA A 254 26.94 2.18 6.44
C ALA A 254 25.92 3.32 6.36
N ARG A 255 26.17 4.30 5.49
CA ARG A 255 25.26 5.43 5.25
C ARG A 255 24.71 5.37 3.83
N ARG A 256 23.41 5.59 3.69
CA ARG A 256 22.77 5.74 2.38
C ARG A 256 23.00 7.17 1.90
N VAL A 257 23.66 7.34 0.75
CA VAL A 257 24.02 8.66 0.20
C VAL A 257 23.06 9.09 -0.90
N TYR A 258 22.58 8.13 -1.70
CA TYR A 258 21.54 8.35 -2.69
C TYR A 258 20.48 7.26 -2.56
N ASP A 259 19.22 7.68 -2.63
CA ASP A 259 18.05 6.80 -2.73
C ASP A 259 16.90 7.56 -3.37
N THR A 260 15.85 6.84 -3.76
CA THR A 260 14.59 7.51 -4.05
C THR A 260 14.01 8.09 -2.77
N PRO A 261 13.36 9.25 -2.87
CA PRO A 261 12.72 9.83 -1.72
C PRO A 261 11.53 8.99 -1.22
N ASP A 262 11.23 9.21 0.06
CA ASP A 262 10.17 8.49 0.76
C ASP A 262 8.81 8.90 0.19
N LYS A 263 7.95 7.92 -0.09
CA LYS A 263 6.60 8.18 -0.61
C LYS A 263 5.66 8.73 0.46
N GLY A 264 6.12 8.81 1.71
CA GLY A 264 5.41 9.39 2.82
C GLY A 264 4.23 8.53 3.27
N ILE A 265 3.30 9.17 3.96
CA ILE A 265 2.07 8.53 4.41
C ILE A 265 1.17 8.36 3.20
N LEU A 266 0.84 7.12 2.86
CA LEU A 266 0.03 6.80 1.67
C LEU A 266 -1.48 6.76 1.97
N TRP A 267 -1.85 6.54 3.23
CA TRP A 267 -3.24 6.50 3.70
C TRP A 267 -3.45 7.64 4.68
N GLY A 268 -4.35 8.56 4.34
CA GLY A 268 -4.67 9.71 5.16
C GLY A 268 -5.64 9.39 6.30
N TRP A 269 -6.25 10.44 6.84
CA TRP A 269 -7.24 10.35 7.91
C TRP A 269 -8.54 9.66 7.44
N GLU A 270 -8.80 9.68 6.13
CA GLU A 270 -9.94 9.07 5.46
C GLU A 270 -10.03 7.58 5.80
N VAL A 271 -8.90 6.89 5.81
CA VAL A 271 -8.81 5.46 6.14
C VAL A 271 -9.24 5.18 7.57
N SER A 272 -8.73 5.96 8.52
CA SER A 272 -9.14 5.86 9.91
C SER A 272 -10.64 6.18 10.06
N ALA A 273 -11.15 7.18 9.33
CA ALA A 273 -12.55 7.59 9.38
C ALA A 273 -13.49 6.51 8.85
N TYR A 274 -13.22 5.90 7.69
CA TYR A 274 -14.08 4.83 7.18
C TYR A 274 -13.95 3.53 7.99
N VAL A 275 -12.79 3.25 8.60
CA VAL A 275 -12.66 2.09 9.51
C VAL A 275 -13.50 2.29 10.78
N PHE A 276 -13.47 3.51 11.34
CA PHE A 276 -14.22 3.87 12.54
C PHE A 276 -15.73 3.92 12.29
N THR A 277 -16.19 4.65 11.27
CA THR A 277 -17.62 4.73 10.93
C THR A 277 -18.22 3.36 10.61
N LYS A 278 -17.47 2.51 9.91
CA LYS A 278 -17.87 1.13 9.65
C LYS A 278 -18.00 0.31 10.94
N ALA A 279 -17.07 0.48 11.87
CA ALA A 279 -17.11 -0.19 13.18
C ALA A 279 -18.36 0.22 13.97
N ILE A 280 -18.71 1.51 13.96
CA ILE A 280 -19.98 2.00 14.53
C ILE A 280 -21.17 1.37 13.82
N ALA A 281 -21.19 1.33 12.49
CA ALA A 281 -22.32 0.76 11.74
C ALA A 281 -22.57 -0.72 12.07
N ALA A 282 -21.50 -1.53 12.13
CA ALA A 282 -21.56 -2.94 12.54
C ALA A 282 -22.00 -3.08 14.00
N GLY A 283 -21.37 -2.32 14.90
CA GLY A 283 -21.65 -2.33 16.34
C GLY A 283 -23.09 -1.94 16.67
N ALA A 284 -23.60 -0.88 16.04
CA ALA A 284 -24.95 -0.37 16.24
C ALA A 284 -26.04 -1.42 15.94
N PHE A 285 -25.77 -2.37 15.05
CA PHE A 285 -26.64 -3.52 14.80
C PHE A 285 -26.38 -4.67 15.79
N LEU A 286 -25.10 -4.98 16.07
CA LEU A 286 -24.72 -6.12 16.91
C LEU A 286 -25.19 -5.98 18.37
N ILE A 287 -25.20 -4.77 18.95
CA ILE A 287 -25.60 -4.57 20.35
C ILE A 287 -27.06 -4.99 20.62
N PRO A 288 -28.08 -4.45 19.92
CA PRO A 288 -29.46 -4.89 20.13
C PRO A 288 -29.68 -6.34 19.73
N PHE A 289 -28.98 -6.84 18.71
CA PHE A 289 -29.01 -8.27 18.37
C PHE A 289 -28.53 -9.14 19.54
N LEU A 290 -27.42 -8.79 20.19
CA LEU A 290 -26.92 -9.51 21.37
C LEU A 290 -27.87 -9.40 22.56
N ALA A 291 -28.52 -8.25 22.77
CA ALA A 291 -29.52 -8.08 23.81
C ALA A 291 -30.72 -9.00 23.60
N ILE A 292 -31.26 -9.06 22.37
CA ILE A 292 -32.35 -9.98 21.99
C ILE A 292 -31.93 -11.43 22.19
N MET A 293 -30.70 -11.78 21.81
CA MET A 293 -30.15 -13.13 21.99
C MET A 293 -30.01 -13.55 23.44
N LEU A 294 -29.75 -12.61 24.35
CA LEU A 294 -29.67 -12.83 25.78
C LEU A 294 -31.05 -12.83 26.47
N GLY A 295 -32.13 -12.62 25.72
CA GLY A 295 -33.50 -12.63 26.23
C GLY A 295 -33.99 -11.29 26.78
N TYR A 296 -33.30 -10.19 26.51
CA TYR A 296 -33.77 -8.84 26.85
C TYR A 296 -34.81 -8.35 25.82
N GLU A 297 -35.86 -7.69 26.29
CA GLU A 297 -36.83 -7.03 25.40
C GLU A 297 -36.25 -5.70 24.90
N VAL A 298 -36.08 -5.61 23.57
CA VAL A 298 -35.60 -4.39 22.91
C VAL A 298 -36.79 -3.66 22.31
N SER A 299 -36.99 -2.40 22.73
CA SER A 299 -38.13 -1.58 22.29
C SER A 299 -38.12 -1.32 20.79
N LEU A 300 -39.29 -1.00 20.24
CA LEU A 300 -39.44 -0.60 18.84
C LEU A 300 -38.54 0.60 18.49
N THR A 301 -38.50 1.58 19.39
CA THR A 301 -37.68 2.79 19.27
C THR A 301 -36.19 2.43 19.18
N ALA A 302 -35.69 1.56 20.06
CA ALA A 302 -34.30 1.13 20.05
C ALA A 302 -33.92 0.37 18.77
N LYS A 303 -34.83 -0.48 18.24
CA LYS A 303 -34.62 -1.16 16.95
C LYS A 303 -34.53 -0.18 15.78
N LEU A 304 -35.41 0.83 15.72
CA LEU A 304 -35.40 1.84 14.67
C LEU A 304 -34.16 2.74 14.76
N TRP A 305 -33.73 3.13 15.96
CA TRP A 305 -32.48 3.86 16.17
C TRP A 305 -31.27 3.04 15.74
N SER A 306 -31.23 1.75 16.08
CA SER A 306 -30.19 0.82 15.61
C SER A 306 -30.08 0.82 14.09
N ALA A 307 -31.20 0.62 13.38
CA ALA A 307 -31.21 0.65 11.92
C ALA A 307 -30.76 2.00 11.36
N GLY A 308 -31.27 3.11 11.91
CA GLY A 308 -30.94 4.46 11.47
C GLY A 308 -29.46 4.82 11.67
N ILE A 309 -28.89 4.50 12.84
CA ILE A 309 -27.47 4.71 13.14
C ILE A 309 -26.61 3.84 12.22
N SER A 310 -26.93 2.55 12.09
CA SER A 310 -26.20 1.64 11.20
C SER A 310 -26.17 2.15 9.76
N LEU A 311 -27.31 2.55 9.18
CA LEU A 311 -27.38 3.05 7.81
C LEU A 311 -26.67 4.40 7.63
N SER A 312 -26.80 5.31 8.60
CA SER A 312 -26.16 6.63 8.54
C SER A 312 -24.63 6.50 8.55
N PHE A 313 -24.08 5.70 9.48
CA PHE A 313 -22.64 5.48 9.56
C PHE A 313 -22.10 4.65 8.40
N LEU A 314 -22.88 3.70 7.88
CA LEU A 314 -22.52 2.96 6.67
C LEU A 314 -22.49 3.87 5.43
N GLY A 315 -23.42 4.83 5.35
CA GLY A 315 -23.41 5.89 4.34
C GLY A 315 -22.17 6.77 4.43
N LEU A 316 -21.78 7.18 5.64
CA LEU A 316 -20.52 7.90 5.87
C LEU A 316 -19.28 7.07 5.49
N THR A 317 -19.27 5.77 5.78
CA THR A 317 -18.23 4.86 5.32
C THR A 317 -18.12 4.87 3.81
N GLY A 318 -19.25 4.77 3.09
CA GLY A 318 -19.28 4.84 1.62
C GLY A 318 -18.74 6.16 1.09
N LEU A 319 -19.14 7.29 1.69
CA LEU A 319 -18.66 8.63 1.33
C LEU A 319 -17.14 8.73 1.47
N PHE A 320 -16.59 8.36 2.64
CA PHE A 320 -15.15 8.42 2.89
C PHE A 320 -14.34 7.46 2.02
N LEU A 321 -14.91 6.29 1.68
CA LEU A 321 -14.28 5.36 0.72
C LEU A 321 -14.14 5.99 -0.66
N VAL A 322 -15.16 6.71 -1.15
CA VAL A 322 -15.11 7.39 -2.44
C VAL A 322 -14.14 8.58 -2.39
N MET A 323 -14.08 9.30 -1.26
CA MET A 323 -13.16 10.43 -1.07
C MET A 323 -11.69 10.04 -1.05
N ASP A 324 -11.34 8.84 -0.58
CA ASP A 324 -9.94 8.36 -0.51
C ASP A 324 -9.33 8.01 -1.89
N LEU A 325 -10.18 7.81 -2.91
CA LEU A 325 -9.74 7.43 -4.25
C LEU A 325 -9.18 8.61 -5.04
N ASP A 326 -8.03 8.40 -5.71
CA ASP A 326 -7.51 9.40 -6.65
C ASP A 326 -8.30 9.43 -7.98
N ARG A 327 -9.11 8.39 -8.27
CA ARG A 327 -10.03 8.31 -9.42
C ARG A 327 -11.46 7.96 -8.99
N PRO A 328 -12.18 8.88 -8.32
CA PRO A 328 -13.53 8.61 -7.84
C PRO A 328 -14.54 8.40 -8.98
N ASP A 329 -14.25 8.93 -10.17
CA ASP A 329 -15.01 8.71 -11.41
C ASP A 329 -15.15 7.23 -11.80
N ARG A 330 -14.21 6.40 -11.33
CA ARG A 330 -14.13 4.97 -11.64
C ARG A 330 -14.54 4.06 -10.48
N PHE A 331 -15.08 4.60 -9.39
CA PHE A 331 -15.43 3.83 -8.19
C PHE A 331 -16.32 2.62 -8.49
N LEU A 332 -17.29 2.77 -9.40
CA LEU A 332 -18.22 1.70 -9.77
C LEU A 332 -17.55 0.48 -10.42
N ASN A 333 -16.30 0.62 -10.91
CA ASN A 333 -15.54 -0.53 -11.41
C ASN A 333 -15.30 -1.59 -10.32
N VAL A 334 -15.30 -1.22 -9.04
CA VAL A 334 -15.20 -2.19 -7.93
C VAL A 334 -16.38 -3.17 -7.94
N LEU A 335 -17.56 -2.73 -8.36
CA LEU A 335 -18.78 -3.55 -8.43
C LEU A 335 -18.99 -4.17 -9.82
N PHE A 336 -18.64 -3.48 -10.90
CA PHE A 336 -18.89 -3.96 -12.27
C PHE A 336 -17.74 -4.78 -12.85
N ARG A 337 -16.52 -4.65 -12.34
CA ARG A 337 -15.33 -5.42 -12.76
C ARG A 337 -14.52 -5.91 -11.55
N PRO A 338 -15.15 -6.72 -10.67
CA PRO A 338 -14.55 -7.13 -9.41
C PRO A 338 -13.41 -8.14 -9.58
N GLN A 339 -12.34 -7.94 -8.84
CA GLN A 339 -11.35 -8.98 -8.58
C GLN A 339 -11.65 -9.72 -7.27
N TRP A 340 -12.20 -10.93 -7.35
CA TRP A 340 -12.70 -11.67 -6.20
C TRP A 340 -11.64 -12.12 -5.18
N ASN A 341 -10.35 -12.09 -5.55
CA ASN A 341 -9.27 -12.37 -4.61
C ASN A 341 -8.99 -11.19 -3.67
N SER A 342 -9.41 -9.96 -4.03
CA SER A 342 -9.20 -8.78 -3.19
C SER A 342 -10.23 -8.71 -2.07
N TRP A 343 -9.76 -8.56 -0.83
CA TRP A 343 -10.64 -8.29 0.31
C TRP A 343 -11.29 -6.91 0.27
N LEU A 344 -10.78 -5.99 -0.55
CA LEU A 344 -11.43 -4.70 -0.78
C LEU A 344 -12.76 -4.88 -1.52
N VAL A 345 -12.79 -5.76 -2.53
CA VAL A 345 -14.02 -6.11 -3.27
C VAL A 345 -15.00 -6.82 -2.36
N LYS A 346 -14.53 -7.87 -1.65
CA LYS A 346 -15.38 -8.59 -0.68
C LYS A 346 -15.97 -7.65 0.38
N GLY A 347 -15.18 -6.69 0.84
CA GLY A 347 -15.62 -5.61 1.73
C GLY A 347 -16.71 -4.73 1.11
N GLY A 348 -16.54 -4.28 -0.13
CA GLY A 348 -17.53 -3.47 -0.85
C GLY A 348 -18.88 -4.18 -1.01
N TYR A 349 -18.87 -5.47 -1.36
CA TYR A 349 -20.09 -6.28 -1.41
C TYR A 349 -20.69 -6.51 -0.02
N THR A 350 -19.86 -6.73 1.01
CA THR A 350 -20.31 -6.88 2.40
C THR A 350 -21.03 -5.63 2.88
N ILE A 351 -20.46 -4.43 2.64
CA ILE A 351 -21.10 -3.14 2.93
C ILE A 351 -22.45 -3.04 2.22
N THR A 352 -22.50 -3.34 0.93
CA THR A 352 -23.72 -3.23 0.11
C THR A 352 -24.83 -4.17 0.61
N VAL A 353 -24.50 -5.44 0.85
CA VAL A 353 -25.47 -6.43 1.32
C VAL A 353 -25.92 -6.12 2.74
N PHE A 354 -25.00 -5.76 3.65
CA PHE A 354 -25.35 -5.37 5.01
C PHE A 354 -26.29 -4.15 5.03
N GLY A 355 -26.01 -3.12 4.24
CA GLY A 355 -26.89 -1.95 4.11
C GLY A 355 -28.29 -2.31 3.62
N LEU A 356 -28.39 -3.21 2.63
CA LEU A 356 -29.67 -3.71 2.15
C LEU A 356 -30.43 -4.48 3.24
N LEU A 357 -29.76 -5.39 3.94
CA LEU A 357 -30.35 -6.19 5.01
C LEU A 357 -30.87 -5.33 6.17
N VAL A 358 -30.08 -4.35 6.62
CA VAL A 358 -30.50 -3.39 7.65
C VAL A 358 -31.67 -2.53 7.17
N THR A 359 -31.68 -2.12 5.90
CA THR A 359 -32.81 -1.36 5.33
C THR A 359 -34.10 -2.19 5.34
N VAL A 360 -34.03 -3.46 4.92
CA VAL A 360 -35.19 -4.37 4.95
C VAL A 360 -35.65 -4.61 6.39
N TRP A 361 -34.72 -4.83 7.32
CA TRP A 361 -35.05 -5.04 8.73
C TRP A 361 -35.67 -3.81 9.38
N GLY A 362 -35.13 -2.61 9.10
CA GLY A 362 -35.70 -1.34 9.54
C GLY A 362 -37.11 -1.10 8.99
N ALA A 363 -37.35 -1.42 7.72
CA ALA A 363 -38.68 -1.35 7.11
C ALA A 363 -39.67 -2.35 7.74
N MET A 364 -39.26 -3.61 7.95
CA MET A 364 -40.08 -4.61 8.65
C MET A 364 -40.43 -4.17 10.06
N THR A 365 -39.48 -3.58 10.77
CA THR A 365 -39.66 -3.03 12.11
C THR A 365 -40.66 -1.87 12.09
N PHE A 366 -40.56 -0.96 11.11
CA PHE A 366 -41.47 0.19 10.97
C PHE A 366 -42.92 -0.22 10.63
N PHE A 367 -43.11 -1.25 9.82
CA PHE A 367 -44.44 -1.77 9.45
C PHE A 367 -44.96 -2.88 10.38
N GLU A 368 -44.24 -3.18 11.48
CA GLU A 368 -44.59 -4.22 12.45
C GLU A 368 -44.74 -5.64 11.85
N ILE A 369 -44.03 -5.92 10.75
CA ILE A 369 -44.07 -7.21 10.07
C ILE A 369 -43.18 -8.21 10.81
N LYS A 370 -43.78 -9.10 11.59
CA LYS A 370 -43.07 -10.13 12.37
C LYS A 370 -42.66 -11.37 11.55
N ALA A 371 -43.25 -11.56 10.38
CA ALA A 371 -43.01 -12.74 9.55
C ALA A 371 -41.58 -12.73 8.99
N GLY A 372 -40.75 -13.68 9.43
CA GLY A 372 -39.37 -13.84 8.93
C GLY A 372 -38.32 -12.93 9.60
N GLU A 373 -38.70 -12.09 10.57
CA GLU A 373 -37.79 -11.15 11.25
C GLU A 373 -36.60 -11.87 11.89
N THR A 374 -36.84 -13.01 12.56
CA THR A 374 -35.78 -13.79 13.22
C THR A 374 -34.70 -14.25 12.23
N ILE A 375 -35.11 -14.77 11.06
CA ILE A 375 -34.17 -15.23 10.03
C ILE A 375 -33.36 -14.05 9.51
N LEU A 376 -34.02 -12.92 9.22
CA LEU A 376 -33.38 -11.73 8.73
C LEU A 376 -32.36 -11.18 9.75
N LEU A 377 -32.70 -11.16 11.04
CA LEU A 377 -31.82 -10.75 12.13
C LEU A 377 -30.53 -11.58 12.17
N TRP A 378 -30.65 -12.91 12.11
CA TRP A 378 -29.49 -13.81 12.11
C TRP A 378 -28.59 -13.63 10.89
N VAL A 379 -29.18 -13.50 9.70
CA VAL A 379 -28.43 -13.25 8.47
C VAL A 379 -27.72 -11.89 8.54
N THR A 380 -28.42 -10.85 9.02
CA THR A 380 -27.85 -9.51 9.18
C THR A 380 -26.73 -9.50 10.21
N ALA A 381 -26.86 -10.25 11.32
CA ALA A 381 -25.80 -10.40 12.32
C ALA A 381 -24.55 -11.08 11.75
N GLY A 382 -24.72 -12.12 10.92
CA GLY A 382 -23.61 -12.74 10.19
C GLY A 382 -22.87 -11.74 9.30
N PHE A 383 -23.60 -10.93 8.54
CA PHE A 383 -23.00 -9.86 7.72
C PHE A 383 -22.41 -8.71 8.56
N ALA A 384 -22.95 -8.40 9.73
CA ALA A 384 -22.40 -7.41 10.65
C ALA A 384 -21.05 -7.86 11.24
N ILE A 385 -20.93 -9.15 11.61
CA ILE A 385 -19.65 -9.74 12.03
C ILE A 385 -18.66 -9.71 10.87
N LEU A 386 -19.08 -10.11 9.66
CA LEU A 386 -18.23 -10.04 8.48
C LEU A 386 -17.78 -8.59 8.20
N LEU A 387 -18.69 -7.61 8.30
CA LEU A 387 -18.41 -6.18 8.15
C LEU A 387 -17.37 -5.70 9.17
N ALA A 388 -17.46 -6.16 10.42
CA ALA A 388 -16.49 -5.84 11.45
C ALA A 388 -15.09 -6.40 11.09
N ILE A 389 -14.99 -7.67 10.71
CA ILE A 389 -13.70 -8.38 10.60
C ILE A 389 -13.01 -8.28 9.24
N TYR A 390 -13.71 -8.03 8.13
CA TYR A 390 -13.10 -8.13 6.78
C TYR A 390 -11.89 -7.19 6.61
N THR A 391 -11.87 -6.04 7.29
CA THR A 391 -10.75 -5.09 7.26
C THR A 391 -9.45 -5.71 7.76
N ALA A 392 -9.52 -6.64 8.73
CA ALA A 392 -8.33 -7.36 9.18
C ALA A 392 -7.70 -8.16 8.04
N PHE A 393 -8.53 -8.81 7.21
CA PHE A 393 -8.04 -9.58 6.06
C PHE A 393 -7.55 -8.67 4.92
N LEU A 394 -8.18 -7.51 4.72
CA LEU A 394 -7.67 -6.48 3.81
C LEU A 394 -6.27 -6.02 4.22
N PHE A 395 -6.06 -5.76 5.51
CA PHE A 395 -4.75 -5.35 6.02
C PHE A 395 -3.74 -6.51 6.01
N ALA A 396 -4.17 -7.76 6.18
CA ALA A 396 -3.30 -8.92 6.02
C ALA A 396 -2.77 -9.08 4.57
N GLN A 397 -3.53 -8.66 3.55
CA GLN A 397 -3.03 -8.59 2.16
C GLN A 397 -1.96 -7.52 1.96
N ALA A 398 -1.83 -6.55 2.87
CA ALA A 398 -0.81 -5.51 2.83
C ALA A 398 0.56 -6.05 3.29
N LYS A 399 1.14 -7.01 2.56
CA LYS A 399 2.42 -7.66 2.90
C LYS A 399 3.60 -6.70 3.10
N GLY A 400 3.52 -5.46 2.59
CA GLY A 400 4.56 -4.45 2.78
C GLY A 400 4.54 -3.78 4.15
N ARG A 401 3.54 -4.04 4.99
CA ARG A 401 3.36 -3.41 6.29
C ARG A 401 3.21 -4.46 7.40
N ASP A 402 4.27 -4.63 8.17
CA ASP A 402 4.44 -5.74 9.12
C ASP A 402 3.46 -5.69 10.29
N PHE A 403 3.09 -4.49 10.74
CA PHE A 403 2.14 -4.26 11.83
C PHE A 403 0.79 -4.97 11.61
N TRP A 404 0.38 -5.15 10.35
CA TRP A 404 -0.94 -5.67 9.99
C TRP A 404 -1.00 -7.18 9.79
N GLN A 405 0.11 -7.90 10.01
CA GLN A 405 0.20 -9.34 9.72
C GLN A 405 -0.16 -10.24 10.92
N SER A 406 -0.66 -9.66 12.01
CA SER A 406 -1.04 -10.42 13.21
C SER A 406 -2.29 -11.28 12.98
N PRO A 407 -2.26 -12.59 13.32
CA PRO A 407 -3.45 -13.45 13.28
C PRO A 407 -4.59 -13.01 14.21
N THR A 408 -4.32 -12.18 15.23
CA THR A 408 -5.31 -11.70 16.19
C THR A 408 -6.08 -10.47 15.69
N LEU A 409 -5.71 -9.91 14.53
CA LEU A 409 -6.31 -8.70 13.98
C LEU A 409 -7.83 -8.81 13.75
N PRO A 410 -8.39 -9.94 13.26
CA PRO A 410 -9.85 -10.08 13.14
C PRO A 410 -10.58 -9.92 14.48
N LEU A 411 -10.03 -10.50 15.55
CA LEU A 411 -10.58 -10.38 16.90
C LEU A 411 -10.54 -8.92 17.38
N HIS A 412 -9.41 -8.24 17.17
CA HIS A 412 -9.26 -6.82 17.50
C HIS A 412 -10.32 -5.96 16.77
N MET A 413 -10.55 -6.21 15.48
CA MET A 413 -11.56 -5.47 14.70
C MET A 413 -13.00 -5.76 15.13
N LEU A 414 -13.28 -6.99 15.58
CA LEU A 414 -14.58 -7.34 16.15
C LEU A 414 -14.82 -6.61 17.48
N VAL A 415 -13.86 -6.67 18.40
CA VAL A 415 -13.93 -5.98 19.70
C VAL A 415 -14.09 -4.48 19.49
N HIS A 416 -13.33 -3.89 18.57
CA HIS A 416 -13.43 -2.47 18.22
C HIS A 416 -14.86 -2.10 17.75
N SER A 417 -15.50 -2.95 16.94
CA SER A 417 -16.87 -2.71 16.48
C SER A 417 -17.90 -2.82 17.60
N VAL A 418 -17.76 -3.81 18.49
CA VAL A 418 -18.62 -3.93 19.68
C VAL A 418 -18.46 -2.73 20.60
N MET A 419 -17.22 -2.31 20.90
CA MET A 419 -16.94 -1.14 21.73
C MET A 419 -17.56 0.13 21.13
N ALA A 420 -17.35 0.38 19.83
CA ALA A 420 -17.93 1.52 19.13
C ALA A 420 -19.48 1.51 19.17
N GLY A 421 -20.08 0.32 19.02
CA GLY A 421 -21.53 0.12 19.18
C GLY A 421 -22.02 0.45 20.59
N VAL A 422 -21.36 -0.05 21.63
CA VAL A 422 -21.73 0.27 23.02
C VAL A 422 -21.62 1.77 23.27
N SER A 423 -20.52 2.39 22.84
CA SER A 423 -20.32 3.83 23.02
C SER A 423 -21.40 4.67 22.34
N ILE A 424 -21.83 4.32 21.13
CA ILE A 424 -22.87 5.10 20.43
C ILE A 424 -24.22 5.02 21.13
N PHE A 425 -24.59 3.84 21.67
CA PHE A 425 -25.83 3.70 22.43
C PHE A 425 -25.77 4.41 23.79
N ILE A 426 -24.61 4.41 24.47
CA ILE A 426 -24.43 5.21 25.70
C ILE A 426 -24.62 6.70 25.39
N ILE A 427 -24.04 7.20 24.30
CA ILE A 427 -24.19 8.59 23.88
C ILE A 427 -25.64 8.89 23.51
N ALA A 428 -26.30 8.01 22.76
CA ALA A 428 -27.71 8.17 22.39
C ALA A 428 -28.62 8.20 23.63
N ALA A 429 -28.40 7.31 24.59
CA ALA A 429 -29.10 7.28 25.87
C ALA A 429 -28.93 8.59 26.68
N LEU A 430 -27.72 9.16 26.69
CA LEU A 430 -27.46 10.44 27.36
C LEU A 430 -28.18 11.62 26.70
N ILE A 431 -28.37 11.59 25.37
CA ILE A 431 -28.98 12.69 24.61
C ILE A 431 -30.51 12.57 24.59
N PHE A 432 -31.04 11.37 24.40
CA PHE A 432 -32.47 11.13 24.17
C PHE A 432 -33.21 10.56 25.38
N GLY A 433 -32.52 10.28 26.49
CA GLY A 433 -33.09 9.70 27.71
C GLY A 433 -33.18 8.16 27.68
N ASN A 434 -33.09 7.53 28.86
CA ASN A 434 -33.05 6.07 29.02
C ASN A 434 -34.43 5.39 29.00
N GLU A 435 -35.52 6.15 29.17
CA GLU A 435 -36.83 5.59 29.53
C GLU A 435 -37.48 4.71 28.45
N ASP A 436 -36.98 4.77 27.20
CA ASP A 436 -37.56 4.06 26.05
C ASP A 436 -36.68 2.95 25.44
N TRP A 437 -35.50 2.64 25.99
CA TRP A 437 -34.51 1.79 25.27
C TRP A 437 -34.47 0.33 25.71
N MET A 438 -34.69 0.06 27.00
CA MET A 438 -34.74 -1.30 27.57
C MET A 438 -35.86 -1.32 28.61
N SER A 439 -36.88 -2.15 28.39
CA SER A 439 -37.97 -2.40 29.33
C SER A 439 -37.91 -3.83 29.83
#